data_AF-A0A3N1CVR4-F1
#
_entry.id   AF-A0A3N1CVR4-F1
#
_cell.length_a   1.000
_cell.length_b   1.000
_cell.length_c   1.000
_cell.angle_alpha   90.00
_cell.angle_beta   90.00
_cell.angle_gamma   90.00
#
_symmetry.space_group_name_H-M   'P 1'
#
loop_
_entity.id
_entity.type
_entity.pdbx_description
1 polymer ?
#
loop_
_entity_poly.entity_id
_entity_poly.type
_entity_poly.pdbx_seq_one_letter_code
_entity_poly.pdbx_strand_id
1 'polypeptide(L)'
;MRTTNGPRAWRLPDGDVLIEGPAFDLPPHFHGPGTGDTPGLTETRTYYRLRDGDLVGVHEPIPWAEGWECGIVTYRVTGDALTRHSMTVETGPPEHRAEVALPGLAVLPPAETPTAAQVHALARRHWREAEARGQRVEHGYWPRDAYRTDS
;
A
#
# COMPACT_ATOMS: atom_id res chain seq x y z
N MET A 1 2.37 -13.62 -19.31
CA MET A 1 0.95 -13.44 -18.91
C MET A 1 0.92 -13.32 -17.39
N ARG A 2 0.86 -12.11 -16.82
CA ARG A 2 0.61 -11.95 -15.38
C ARG A 2 -0.88 -12.25 -15.19
N THR A 3 -1.21 -13.36 -14.52
CA THR A 3 -2.56 -13.61 -14.04
C THR A 3 -2.90 -12.45 -13.11
N THR A 4 -3.79 -11.56 -13.54
CA THR A 4 -4.43 -10.59 -12.64
C THR A 4 -5.36 -11.40 -11.75
N ASN A 5 -4.78 -12.06 -10.74
CA ASN A 5 -5.53 -12.48 -9.57
C ASN A 5 -6.29 -11.23 -9.12
N GLY A 6 -7.60 -11.35 -8.93
CA GLY A 6 -8.42 -10.26 -8.43
C GLY A 6 -7.84 -9.68 -7.13
N PRO A 7 -8.34 -8.51 -6.68
CA PRO A 7 -7.89 -7.94 -5.42
C PRO A 7 -7.96 -8.98 -4.30
N ARG A 8 -7.03 -8.88 -3.35
CA ARG A 8 -7.00 -9.73 -2.16
C ARG A 8 -7.56 -8.96 -0.98
N ALA A 9 -8.22 -9.67 -0.08
CA ALA A 9 -8.73 -9.09 1.14
C ALA A 9 -8.53 -10.03 2.32
N TRP A 10 -8.50 -9.47 3.52
CA TRP A 10 -8.29 -10.19 4.77
C TRP A 10 -9.23 -9.68 5.85
N ARG A 11 -9.71 -10.58 6.69
CA ARG A 11 -10.37 -10.26 7.95
C ARG A 11 -9.29 -9.97 9.00
N LEU A 12 -9.45 -8.86 9.72
CA LEU A 12 -8.65 -8.54 10.90
C LEU A 12 -9.24 -9.22 12.15
N PRO A 13 -8.45 -9.39 13.24
CA PRO A 13 -8.95 -9.93 14.50
C PRO A 13 -10.09 -9.15 15.14
N ASP A 14 -10.20 -7.85 14.85
CA ASP A 14 -11.27 -6.97 15.35
C ASP A 14 -12.53 -6.96 14.46
N GLY A 15 -12.56 -7.78 13.40
CA GLY A 15 -13.69 -7.92 12.49
C GLY A 15 -13.65 -7.00 11.26
N ASP A 16 -12.76 -6.01 11.24
CA ASP A 16 -12.59 -5.13 10.07
C ASP A 16 -12.03 -5.91 8.87
N VAL A 17 -12.10 -5.30 7.67
CA VAL A 17 -11.57 -5.88 6.44
C VAL A 17 -10.39 -5.05 5.93
N LEU A 18 -9.25 -5.69 5.70
CA LEU A 18 -8.13 -5.12 4.95
C LEU A 18 -8.28 -5.50 3.48
N ILE A 19 -8.14 -4.54 2.57
CA ILE A 19 -8.25 -4.76 1.13
C ILE A 19 -6.95 -4.31 0.47
N GLU A 20 -6.40 -5.16 -0.37
CA GLU A 20 -5.28 -4.83 -1.23
C GLU A 20 -5.71 -3.93 -2.38
N GLY A 21 -5.10 -2.76 -2.45
CA GLY A 21 -5.19 -1.85 -3.58
C GLY A 21 -4.34 -2.29 -4.78
N PRO A 22 -4.41 -1.53 -5.88
CA PRO A 22 -3.57 -1.77 -7.05
C PRO A 22 -2.08 -1.71 -6.71
N ALA A 23 -1.29 -2.53 -7.39
CA ALA A 23 0.17 -2.52 -7.30
C ALA A 23 0.76 -1.50 -8.29
N PHE A 24 1.80 -0.81 -7.86
CA PHE A 24 2.57 0.10 -8.68
C PHE A 24 4.04 -0.29 -8.61
N ASP A 25 4.72 -0.35 -9.74
CA ASP A 25 6.15 -0.67 -9.76
C ASP A 25 6.94 0.37 -8.97
N LEU A 26 7.90 -0.09 -8.17
CA LEU A 26 8.86 0.80 -7.53
C LEU A 26 9.83 1.35 -8.61
N PRO A 27 10.23 2.63 -8.55
CA PRO A 27 11.22 3.20 -9.45
C PRO A 27 12.52 2.40 -9.41
N PRO A 28 13.28 2.32 -10.51
CA PRO A 28 14.50 1.50 -10.61
C PRO A 28 15.59 1.85 -9.58
N HIS A 29 15.61 3.09 -9.10
CA HIS A 29 16.56 3.57 -8.10
C HIS A 29 16.14 3.26 -6.66
N PHE A 30 14.97 2.63 -6.49
CA PHE A 30 14.41 2.26 -5.20
C PHE A 30 14.64 0.77 -4.96
N HIS A 31 15.74 0.45 -4.28
CA HIS A 31 15.93 -0.89 -3.74
C HIS A 31 15.15 -0.96 -2.43
N GLY A 32 13.91 -1.49 -2.44
CA GLY A 32 13.23 -1.86 -1.20
C GLY A 32 14.14 -2.78 -0.35
N PRO A 33 13.89 -2.96 0.96
CA PRO A 33 14.78 -3.64 1.89
C PRO A 33 15.40 -4.90 1.29
N GLY A 34 16.64 -4.73 0.84
CA GLY A 34 17.40 -5.68 0.06
C GLY A 34 18.68 -6.00 0.80
N THR A 35 18.54 -6.58 1.99
CA THR A 35 19.67 -7.12 2.75
C THR A 35 19.38 -8.59 3.08
N GLY A 36 20.08 -9.52 2.42
CA GLY A 36 19.92 -10.97 2.64
C GLY A 36 18.68 -11.61 1.98
N ASP A 37 18.20 -12.72 2.54
CA ASP A 37 17.07 -13.56 2.06
C ASP A 37 15.69 -12.87 2.02
N THR A 38 15.64 -11.56 2.27
CA THR A 38 14.38 -10.80 2.16
C THR A 38 14.19 -10.41 0.69
N PRO A 39 13.15 -10.89 0.00
CA PRO A 39 12.92 -10.54 -1.40
C PRO A 39 12.75 -9.02 -1.49
N GLY A 40 13.66 -8.35 -2.22
CA GLY A 40 13.58 -6.92 -2.46
C GLY A 40 12.18 -6.53 -2.95
N LEU A 41 11.60 -5.49 -2.36
CA LEU A 41 10.29 -5.00 -2.80
C LEU A 41 10.45 -4.42 -4.20
N THR A 42 9.67 -4.94 -5.16
CA THR A 42 9.63 -4.45 -6.55
C THR A 42 8.37 -3.64 -6.84
N GLU A 43 7.41 -3.65 -5.92
CA GLU A 43 6.10 -2.99 -6.07
C GLU A 43 5.69 -2.34 -4.75
N THR A 44 4.88 -1.28 -4.86
CA THR A 44 4.17 -0.65 -3.76
C THR A 44 2.68 -0.91 -3.86
N ARG A 45 2.01 -0.98 -2.71
CA ARG A 45 0.57 -1.18 -2.62
C ARG A 45 0.00 -0.31 -1.52
N THR A 46 -1.22 0.15 -1.74
CA THR A 46 -2.06 0.77 -0.72
C THR A 46 -2.99 -0.27 -0.15
N TYR A 47 -3.19 -0.28 1.16
CA TYR A 47 -4.18 -1.14 1.80
C TYR A 47 -5.28 -0.29 2.43
N TYR A 48 -6.53 -0.63 2.13
CA TYR A 48 -7.71 0.04 2.64
C TYR A 48 -8.32 -0.78 3.76
N ARG A 49 -8.57 -0.17 4.91
CA ARG A 49 -9.26 -0.80 6.03
C ARG A 49 -10.71 -0.35 6.06
N LEU A 50 -11.63 -1.31 6.00
CA LEU A 50 -13.06 -1.07 6.07
C LEU A 50 -13.66 -1.59 7.36
N ARG A 51 -14.64 -0.86 7.89
CA ARG A 51 -15.56 -1.28 8.94
C ARG A 51 -16.98 -1.12 8.45
N ASP A 52 -17.76 -2.19 8.44
CA ASP A 52 -19.15 -2.18 7.95
C ASP A 52 -19.31 -1.59 6.53
N GLY A 53 -18.28 -1.71 5.69
CA GLY A 53 -18.23 -1.15 4.34
C GLY A 53 -17.70 0.28 4.24
N ASP A 54 -17.50 0.97 5.36
CA ASP A 54 -16.94 2.32 5.40
C ASP A 54 -15.43 2.33 5.55
N LEU A 55 -14.77 3.27 4.87
CA LEU A 55 -13.32 3.45 4.94
C LEU A 55 -12.94 4.08 6.29
N VAL A 56 -12.18 3.35 7.10
CA VAL A 56 -11.74 3.80 8.44
C VAL A 56 -10.23 3.94 8.58
N GLY A 57 -9.45 3.43 7.62
CA GLY A 57 -8.00 3.56 7.63
C GLY A 57 -7.37 3.28 6.27
N VAL A 58 -6.21 3.87 6.04
CA VAL A 58 -5.42 3.68 4.82
C VAL A 58 -3.95 3.49 5.19
N HIS A 59 -3.36 2.43 4.65
CA HIS A 59 -1.92 2.16 4.72
C HIS A 59 -1.35 2.38 3.33
N GLU A 60 -0.95 3.62 3.05
CA GLU A 60 -0.45 4.03 1.74
C GLU A 60 1.06 4.21 1.72
N PRO A 61 1.72 4.03 0.57
CA PRO A 61 3.13 4.35 0.43
C PRO A 61 3.38 5.85 0.67
N ILE A 62 4.27 6.20 1.59
CA ILE A 62 4.57 7.59 1.95
C ILE A 62 6.07 7.86 1.71
N PRO A 63 6.45 8.65 0.69
CA PRO A 63 7.75 9.30 0.65
C PRO A 63 7.82 10.42 1.70
N TRP A 64 8.99 10.64 2.25
CA TRP A 64 9.25 11.76 3.14
C TRP A 64 10.68 12.25 2.97
N ALA A 65 10.90 13.50 3.34
CA ALA A 65 12.21 14.13 3.37
C ALA A 65 12.24 15.10 4.55
N GLU A 66 13.21 14.96 5.43
CA GLU A 66 13.41 15.82 6.58
C GLU A 66 14.89 16.19 6.69
N GLY A 67 15.22 17.48 6.58
CA GLY A 67 16.61 17.93 6.56
C GLY A 67 17.43 17.30 5.41
N TRP A 68 18.38 16.44 5.77
CA TRP A 68 19.26 15.69 4.84
C TRP A 68 18.85 14.22 4.66
N GLU A 69 17.79 13.80 5.34
CA GLU A 69 17.29 12.44 5.38
C GLU A 69 16.11 12.31 4.40
N CYS A 70 16.12 11.29 3.55
CA CYS A 70 15.00 10.98 2.69
C CYS A 70 14.63 9.50 2.79
N GLY A 71 13.35 9.19 2.59
CA GLY A 71 12.90 7.81 2.73
C GLY A 71 11.54 7.52 2.15
N ILE A 72 11.16 6.25 2.26
CA ILE A 72 9.80 5.79 1.94
C ILE A 72 9.30 4.86 3.03
N VAL A 73 7.99 4.83 3.17
CA VAL A 73 7.25 3.75 3.81
C VAL A 73 6.46 3.01 2.74
N THR A 74 6.50 1.68 2.77
CA THR A 74 5.68 0.80 1.94
C THR A 74 5.05 -0.28 2.81
N TYR A 75 4.05 -0.98 2.27
CA TYR A 75 3.34 -2.04 2.98
C TYR A 75 3.27 -3.28 2.10
N ARG A 76 3.33 -4.46 2.73
CA ARG A 76 3.15 -5.74 2.06
C ARG A 76 2.53 -6.75 3.02
N VAL A 77 1.55 -7.50 2.55
CA VAL A 77 1.09 -8.68 3.29
C VAL A 77 2.07 -9.83 3.09
N THR A 78 2.62 -10.33 4.20
CA THR A 78 3.50 -11.51 4.26
C THR A 78 2.92 -12.49 5.27
N GLY A 79 2.52 -13.68 4.81
CA GLY A 79 1.82 -14.63 5.68
C GLY A 79 0.48 -14.07 6.16
N ASP A 80 0.32 -13.98 7.48
CA ASP A 80 -0.86 -13.49 8.19
C ASP A 80 -0.67 -12.06 8.74
N ALA A 81 0.28 -11.29 8.21
CA ALA A 81 0.57 -9.95 8.71
C ALA A 81 0.72 -8.92 7.58
N LEU A 82 0.25 -7.70 7.83
CA LEU A 82 0.65 -6.52 7.08
C LEU A 82 1.95 -6.02 7.67
N THR A 83 3.03 -6.10 6.91
CA THR A 83 4.34 -5.58 7.29
C THR A 83 4.52 -4.20 6.69
N ARG A 84 4.86 -3.24 7.53
CA ARG A 84 5.36 -1.93 7.14
C ARG A 84 6.86 -2.04 6.92
N HIS A 85 7.30 -1.64 5.73
CA HIS A 85 8.70 -1.55 5.38
C HIS A 85 9.09 -0.09 5.23
N SER A 86 10.10 0.35 5.97
CA SER A 86 10.69 1.68 5.80
C SER A 86 12.11 1.56 5.27
N MET A 87 12.46 2.51 4.41
CA MET A 87 13.83 2.74 3.97
C MET A 87 14.16 4.20 4.23
N THR A 88 15.31 4.43 4.86
CA THR A 88 15.88 5.74 5.14
C THR A 88 17.23 5.84 4.44
N VAL A 89 17.53 7.01 3.88
CA VAL A 89 18.84 7.37 3.33
C VAL A 89 19.31 8.63 4.05
N GLU A 90 20.10 8.45 5.10
CA GLU A 90 20.99 9.48 5.66
C GLU A 90 22.34 9.36 4.93
N THR A 91 23.08 10.45 4.72
CA THR A 91 24.37 10.47 4.00
C THR A 91 25.25 9.24 4.30
N GLY A 92 25.16 8.19 3.48
CA GLY A 92 25.58 6.83 3.85
C GLY A 92 24.72 5.73 3.20
N PRO A 93 24.95 4.45 3.55
CA PRO A 93 24.14 3.33 3.06
C PRO A 93 22.68 3.41 3.55
N PRO A 94 21.71 2.92 2.77
CA PRO A 94 20.31 2.93 3.17
C PRO A 94 20.08 2.08 4.42
N GLU A 95 19.36 2.62 5.39
CA GLU A 95 18.83 1.86 6.52
C GLU A 95 17.46 1.29 6.16
N HIS A 96 17.27 0.02 6.49
CA HIS A 96 16.07 -0.73 6.19
C HIS A 96 15.44 -1.26 7.47
N ARG A 97 14.15 -1.05 7.63
CA ARG A 97 13.40 -1.57 8.77
C ARG A 97 12.09 -2.19 8.30
N ALA A 98 11.72 -3.29 8.93
CA ALA A 98 10.44 -3.97 8.73
C ALA A 98 9.77 -4.16 10.09
N GLU A 99 8.48 -3.82 10.18
CA GLU A 99 7.69 -3.99 11.39
C GLU A 99 6.29 -4.48 11.05
N VAL A 100 5.70 -5.30 11.92
CA VAL A 100 4.32 -5.76 11.76
C VAL A 100 3.38 -4.62 12.12
N ALA A 101 2.66 -4.10 11.12
CA ALA A 101 1.68 -3.04 11.30
C ALA A 101 0.30 -3.60 11.72
N LEU A 102 -0.11 -4.72 11.13
CA LEU A 102 -1.34 -5.43 11.49
C LEU A 102 -1.07 -6.93 11.55
N PRO A 103 -1.23 -7.59 12.71
CA PRO A 103 -1.11 -9.04 12.83
C PRO A 103 -2.46 -9.76 12.64
N GLY A 104 -2.43 -11.08 12.42
CA GLY A 104 -3.60 -11.95 12.50
C GLY A 104 -4.58 -11.83 11.33
N LEU A 105 -4.08 -11.53 10.13
CA LEU A 105 -4.85 -11.42 8.91
C LEU A 105 -5.31 -12.81 8.43
N ALA A 106 -6.63 -13.02 8.38
CA ALA A 106 -7.21 -14.22 7.78
C ALA A 106 -7.70 -13.92 6.37
N VAL A 107 -7.25 -14.66 5.35
CA VAL A 107 -7.64 -14.44 3.94
C VAL A 107 -9.15 -14.55 3.78
N LEU A 108 -9.78 -13.57 3.14
CA LEU A 108 -11.19 -13.65 2.77
C LEU A 108 -11.38 -14.52 1.52
N PRO A 109 -12.43 -15.36 1.48
CA PRO A 109 -12.74 -16.13 0.28
C PRO A 109 -13.16 -15.20 -0.86
N PRO A 110 -12.95 -15.58 -2.14
CA PRO A 110 -13.26 -14.73 -3.29
C PRO A 110 -14.70 -14.19 -3.34
N ALA A 111 -15.67 -14.91 -2.78
CA ALA A 111 -17.08 -14.49 -2.72
C ALA A 111 -17.32 -13.30 -1.76
N GLU A 112 -16.45 -13.11 -0.77
CA GLU A 112 -16.51 -12.01 0.20
C GLU A 112 -15.52 -10.88 -0.13
N THR A 113 -14.62 -11.13 -1.09
CA THR A 113 -13.59 -10.18 -1.48
C THR A 113 -14.19 -9.10 -2.38
N PRO A 114 -13.97 -7.80 -2.09
CA PRO A 114 -14.43 -6.71 -2.93
C PRO A 114 -13.93 -6.83 -4.38
N THR A 115 -14.78 -6.48 -5.34
CA THR A 115 -14.42 -6.47 -6.76
C THR A 115 -13.38 -5.39 -7.07
N ALA A 116 -12.65 -5.54 -8.18
CA ALA A 116 -11.71 -4.50 -8.64
C ALA A 116 -12.39 -3.13 -8.79
N ALA A 117 -13.64 -3.10 -9.29
CA ALA A 117 -14.41 -1.86 -9.41
C ALA A 117 -14.66 -1.18 -8.05
N GLN A 118 -14.95 -1.96 -7.01
CA GLN A 118 -15.10 -1.44 -5.63
C GLN A 118 -13.76 -0.93 -5.09
N VAL A 119 -12.65 -1.64 -5.34
CA VAL A 119 -11.31 -1.19 -4.92
C VAL A 119 -10.92 0.12 -5.61
N HIS A 120 -11.19 0.27 -6.91
CA HIS A 120 -10.97 1.53 -7.63
C HIS A 120 -11.85 2.66 -7.09
N ALA A 121 -13.10 2.36 -6.71
CA ALA A 121 -13.98 3.35 -6.08
C ALA A 121 -13.45 3.81 -4.70
N LEU A 122 -12.92 2.89 -3.89
CA LEU A 122 -12.25 3.21 -2.63
C LEU A 122 -11.01 4.08 -2.85
N ALA A 123 -10.17 3.72 -3.82
CA ALA A 123 -8.98 4.50 -4.15
C ALA A 123 -9.33 5.94 -4.58
N ARG A 124 -10.37 6.10 -5.42
CA ARG A 124 -10.88 7.43 -5.82
C ARG A 124 -11.49 8.21 -4.66
N ARG A 125 -12.17 7.53 -3.72
CA ARG A 125 -12.71 8.17 -2.50
C ARG A 125 -11.57 8.70 -1.64
N HIS A 126 -10.59 7.86 -1.31
CA HIS A 126 -9.40 8.26 -0.55
C HIS A 126 -8.68 9.45 -1.20
N TRP A 127 -8.46 9.38 -2.52
CA TRP A 127 -7.81 10.45 -3.27
C TRP A 127 -8.54 11.79 -3.13
N ARG A 128 -9.86 11.82 -3.35
CA ARG A 128 -10.68 13.03 -3.18
C ARG A 128 -10.66 13.56 -1.74
N GLU A 129 -10.70 12.68 -0.75
CA GLU A 129 -10.62 13.06 0.66
C GLU A 129 -9.24 13.65 1.01
N ALA A 130 -8.16 13.12 0.43
CA ALA A 130 -6.81 13.67 0.59
C ALA A 130 -6.67 15.06 -0.07
N GLU A 131 -7.16 15.22 -1.31
CA GLU A 131 -7.20 16.51 -2.00
C GLU A 131 -7.99 17.56 -1.20
N ALA A 132 -9.15 17.18 -0.66
CA ALA A 132 -9.98 18.07 0.15
C ALA A 132 -9.28 18.53 1.45
N ARG A 133 -8.37 17.72 2.00
CA ARG A 133 -7.51 18.08 3.14
C ARG A 133 -6.29 18.92 2.74
N GLY A 134 -6.13 19.28 1.46
CA GLY A 134 -4.95 19.96 0.94
C GLY A 134 -3.69 19.10 0.94
N GLN A 135 -3.83 17.77 1.10
CA GLN A 135 -2.70 16.86 1.00
C GLN A 135 -2.29 16.79 -0.46
N ARG A 136 -0.99 16.96 -0.72
CA ARG A 136 -0.43 16.85 -2.06
C ARG A 136 -0.54 15.38 -2.49
N VAL A 137 -1.50 15.06 -3.34
CA VAL A 137 -1.69 13.70 -3.86
C VAL A 137 -0.93 13.48 -5.18
N GLU A 138 -0.03 14.42 -5.54
CA GLU A 138 1.05 14.22 -6.52
C GLU A 138 2.10 13.26 -5.93
N HIS A 139 1.68 12.06 -5.54
CA HIS A 139 2.62 10.99 -5.24
C HIS A 139 3.20 10.51 -6.56
N GLY A 140 4.52 10.56 -6.71
CA GLY A 140 5.22 10.02 -7.89
C GLY A 140 4.94 8.53 -8.18
N TYR A 141 4.31 7.83 -7.23
CA TYR A 141 3.95 6.41 -7.29
C TYR A 141 2.47 6.15 -7.59
N TRP A 142 1.64 7.20 -7.57
CA TRP A 142 0.25 7.18 -8.00
C TRP A 142 0.18 8.02 -9.26
N PRO A 143 0.34 7.44 -10.46
CA PRO A 143 0.10 8.19 -11.67
C PRO A 143 -1.30 8.78 -11.57
N ARG A 144 -1.44 10.10 -11.79
CA ARG A 144 -2.76 10.75 -11.83
C ARG A 144 -3.71 10.02 -12.81
N ASP A 145 -3.12 9.38 -13.81
CA ASP A 145 -3.79 8.60 -14.84
C ASP A 145 -4.16 7.17 -14.42
N ALA A 146 -3.60 6.62 -13.32
CA ALA A 146 -3.93 5.27 -12.84
C ALA A 146 -5.37 5.14 -12.31
N TYR A 147 -6.04 6.28 -12.05
CA TYR A 147 -7.43 6.34 -11.60
C TYR A 147 -8.34 7.14 -12.53
N ARG A 148 -7.78 7.74 -13.60
CA ARG A 148 -8.55 8.34 -14.70
C ARG A 148 -9.05 7.23 -15.62
N THR A 149 -10.09 6.53 -15.18
CA THR A 149 -10.96 5.84 -16.13
C THR A 149 -11.97 6.84 -16.66
N ASP A 150 -11.55 7.68 -17.61
CA ASP A 150 -12.46 8.39 -18.49
C ASP A 150 -12.13 8.00 -19.94
N SER A 151 -12.77 6.94 -20.39
CA SER A 151 -13.45 6.84 -21.69
C SER A 151 -14.36 5.62 -21.67
#